data_AF-A0A0D5XYA7-F1
#
_entry.id   AF-A0A0D5XYA7-F1
#
_cell.length_a   1.000
_cell.length_b   1.000
_cell.length_c   1.000
_cell.angle_alpha   90.00
_cell.angle_beta   90.00
_cell.angle_gamma   90.00
#
_symmetry.space_group_name_H-M   'P 1'
#
loop_
_entity.id
_entity.type
_entity.pdbx_description
1 polymer ?
#
loop_
_entity_poly.entity_id
_entity_poly.type
_entity_poly.pdbx_seq_one_letter_code
_entity_poly.pdbx_strand_id
1 'polypeptide(L)'
;MPCIVTLESARLMLDMGIASATQRRLAVCIALVDAGGNLLAFVRMDDAVPGAIDLAQRKARTSALFRTASASLGALSGPGQALWSIEQSNGGLTSFAGGLPLVDRNGNCLGAIGVSGATAAEDESIARACASALAPDISLEKKHMKQASKRILVTGAGSGFGREVALRLAAKGHEVIAGVQITPQVTELRQLADSLDLKLRVEKLDITSARDRAYAWQWQIDVLLNNAGDAETGAIAEIPMDILRGQFETNVFANLELTQGFVRQMVERRQGKIVFVSSIAGLLTGPFTGAYCASKHALESIAEALHMELAEFGIQVATINPGPYSTGFNDRMMETWKSWYDPQKHFTDHAGLKFPFEQYDPEEMVAKMVEVVEADGGAFRNLLPAHFVDIVKHDQRDAWTRQQS
;
A
#
# COMPACT_ATOMS: atom_id res chain seq x y z
N MET A 1 25.08 -13.00 -24.92
CA MET A 1 24.17 -13.62 -25.90
C MET A 1 22.84 -12.88 -25.84
N PRO A 2 22.13 -12.66 -26.96
CA PRO A 2 20.77 -12.13 -26.88
C PRO A 2 19.95 -13.08 -26.01
N CYS A 3 19.36 -12.54 -24.96
CA CYS A 3 18.43 -13.27 -24.12
C CYS A 3 17.20 -13.55 -25.01
N ILE A 4 16.84 -14.82 -25.20
CA ILE A 4 15.69 -15.24 -26.02
C ILE A 4 14.79 -16.12 -25.17
N VAL A 5 13.48 -16.11 -25.45
CA VAL A 5 12.55 -17.07 -24.84
C VAL A 5 12.87 -18.46 -25.38
N THR A 6 13.44 -19.32 -24.54
CA THR A 6 13.75 -20.70 -24.92
C THR A 6 12.47 -21.55 -24.95
N LEU A 7 12.51 -22.69 -25.66
CA LEU A 7 11.39 -23.65 -25.65
C LEU A 7 11.06 -24.15 -24.24
N GLU A 8 12.07 -24.34 -23.39
CA GLU A 8 11.91 -24.77 -22.00
C GLU A 8 11.16 -23.70 -21.18
N SER A 9 11.60 -22.45 -21.27
CA SER A 9 10.92 -21.32 -20.63
C SER A 9 9.50 -21.15 -21.16
N ALA A 10 9.29 -21.29 -22.48
CA ALA A 10 7.97 -21.20 -23.09
C ALA A 10 7.00 -22.26 -22.55
N ARG A 11 7.44 -23.52 -22.41
CA ARG A 11 6.62 -24.60 -21.84
C ARG A 11 6.23 -24.31 -20.39
N LEU A 12 7.18 -23.89 -19.56
CA LEU A 12 6.92 -23.55 -18.17
C LEU A 12 5.91 -22.40 -18.04
N MET A 13 6.00 -21.38 -18.91
CA MET A 13 5.02 -20.29 -18.95
C MET A 13 3.62 -20.79 -19.32
N LEU A 14 3.51 -21.69 -20.30
CA LEU A 14 2.22 -22.29 -20.66
C LEU A 14 1.64 -23.09 -19.50
N ASP A 15 2.45 -23.92 -18.85
CA ASP A 15 2.01 -24.76 -17.73
C ASP A 15 1.49 -23.91 -16.55
N MET A 16 2.18 -22.82 -16.23
CA MET A 16 1.73 -21.86 -15.20
C MET A 16 0.42 -21.17 -15.58
N GLY A 17 0.27 -20.79 -16.85
CA GLY A 17 -0.96 -20.23 -17.38
C GLY A 17 -2.15 -21.19 -17.31
N ILE A 18 -1.93 -22.44 -17.73
CA ILE A 18 -2.93 -23.52 -17.67
C ILE A 18 -3.35 -23.75 -16.21
N ALA A 19 -2.39 -23.92 -15.29
CA ALA A 19 -2.69 -24.12 -13.87
C ALA A 19 -3.51 -22.95 -13.29
N SER A 20 -3.13 -21.72 -13.63
CA SER A 20 -3.82 -20.49 -13.23
C SER A 20 -5.27 -20.44 -13.75
N ALA A 21 -5.48 -20.81 -15.01
CA ALA A 21 -6.81 -20.87 -15.62
C ALA A 21 -7.67 -22.00 -15.02
N THR A 22 -7.10 -23.19 -14.84
CA THR A 22 -7.77 -24.35 -14.23
C THR A 22 -8.22 -24.06 -12.80
N GLN A 23 -7.38 -23.41 -11.98
CA GLN A 23 -7.75 -23.01 -10.61
C GLN A 23 -8.98 -22.10 -10.57
N ARG A 24 -9.17 -21.29 -11.61
CA ARG A 24 -10.30 -20.36 -11.77
C ARG A 24 -11.48 -20.95 -12.54
N ARG A 25 -11.38 -22.22 -12.97
CA ARG A 25 -12.38 -22.90 -13.82
C ARG A 25 -12.63 -22.17 -15.15
N LEU A 26 -11.56 -21.64 -15.74
CA LEU A 26 -11.59 -20.93 -17.01
C LEU A 26 -10.94 -21.76 -18.12
N ALA A 27 -11.47 -21.67 -19.33
CA ALA A 27 -10.92 -22.28 -20.54
C ALA A 27 -10.40 -21.19 -21.49
N VAL A 28 -9.08 -21.09 -21.66
CA VAL A 28 -8.43 -20.02 -22.42
C VAL A 28 -7.48 -20.54 -23.50
N CYS A 29 -7.15 -19.66 -24.43
CA CYS A 29 -6.04 -19.77 -25.37
C CYS A 29 -4.87 -18.91 -24.85
N ILE A 30 -3.66 -19.45 -24.90
CA ILE A 30 -2.43 -18.76 -24.49
C ILE A 30 -1.44 -18.83 -25.66
N ALA A 31 -0.97 -17.66 -26.10
CA ALA A 31 0.02 -17.51 -27.15
C ALA A 31 1.30 -16.88 -26.60
N LEU A 32 2.45 -17.41 -27.01
CA LEU A 32 3.77 -16.88 -26.74
C LEU A 32 4.42 -16.50 -28.07
N VAL A 33 4.98 -15.30 -28.14
CA VAL A 33 5.68 -14.80 -29.33
C VAL A 33 7.08 -14.31 -28.98
N ASP A 34 7.98 -14.28 -29.97
CA ASP A 34 9.28 -13.64 -29.85
C ASP A 34 9.19 -12.10 -29.91
N ALA A 35 10.31 -11.40 -29.74
CA ALA A 35 10.37 -9.94 -29.79
C ALA A 35 9.93 -9.34 -31.15
N GLY A 36 9.93 -10.15 -32.23
CA GLY A 36 9.43 -9.78 -33.55
C GLY A 36 7.94 -10.06 -33.74
N GLY A 37 7.27 -10.66 -32.74
CA GLY A 37 5.87 -11.04 -32.81
C GLY A 37 5.62 -12.38 -33.53
N ASN A 38 6.64 -13.20 -33.75
CA ASN A 38 6.49 -14.53 -34.33
C ASN A 38 6.10 -15.55 -33.27
N LEU A 39 5.14 -16.43 -33.58
CA LEU A 39 4.64 -17.43 -32.65
C LEU A 39 5.72 -18.46 -32.26
N LEU A 40 6.00 -18.56 -30.97
CA LEU A 40 6.94 -19.53 -30.39
C LEU A 40 6.22 -20.76 -29.84
N ALA A 41 5.12 -20.53 -29.13
CA ALA A 41 4.31 -21.59 -28.54
C ALA A 41 2.86 -21.15 -28.40
N PHE A 42 1.95 -22.11 -28.42
CA PHE A 42 0.53 -21.87 -28.30
C PHE A 42 -0.14 -23.07 -27.63
N VAL A 43 -1.09 -22.79 -26.74
CA VAL A 43 -2.00 -23.80 -26.22
C VAL A 43 -3.42 -23.28 -26.25
N ARG A 44 -4.34 -24.17 -26.59
CA ARG A 44 -5.77 -23.99 -26.43
C ARG A 44 -6.24 -25.03 -25.43
N MET A 45 -6.78 -24.59 -24.30
CA MET A 45 -7.40 -25.50 -23.34
C MET A 45 -8.67 -26.11 -23.93
N ASP A 46 -9.04 -27.28 -23.45
CA ASP A 46 -10.34 -27.88 -23.75
C ASP A 46 -11.46 -26.88 -23.40
N ASP A 47 -12.53 -26.89 -24.20
CA ASP A 47 -13.68 -25.97 -24.11
C ASP A 47 -13.40 -24.47 -24.37
N ALA A 48 -12.15 -24.08 -24.62
CA ALA A 48 -11.85 -22.69 -24.98
C ALA A 48 -12.48 -22.34 -26.34
N VAL A 49 -13.11 -21.16 -26.41
CA VAL A 49 -13.82 -20.68 -27.60
C VAL A 49 -12.85 -20.54 -28.79
N PRO A 50 -13.14 -21.09 -29.99
CA PRO A 50 -12.24 -21.03 -31.13
C PRO A 50 -11.82 -19.62 -31.55
N GLY A 51 -12.69 -18.62 -31.39
CA GLY A 51 -12.38 -17.21 -31.67
C GLY A 51 -11.29 -16.62 -30.76
N ALA A 52 -11.02 -17.22 -29.60
CA ALA A 52 -9.97 -16.79 -28.70
C ALA A 52 -8.56 -17.12 -29.23
N ILE A 53 -8.43 -18.00 -30.23
CA ILE A 53 -7.13 -18.38 -30.83
C ILE A 53 -6.47 -17.17 -31.47
N ASP A 54 -7.18 -16.53 -32.42
CA ASP A 54 -6.68 -15.34 -33.14
C ASP A 54 -6.45 -14.19 -32.16
N LEU A 55 -7.36 -14.04 -31.20
CA LEU A 55 -7.30 -12.95 -30.23
C LEU A 55 -6.10 -13.07 -29.26
N ALA A 56 -5.82 -14.26 -28.74
CA ALA A 56 -4.64 -14.51 -27.92
C ALA A 56 -3.35 -14.18 -28.69
N GLN A 57 -3.25 -14.59 -29.95
CA GLN A 57 -2.09 -14.30 -30.80
C GLN A 57 -1.94 -12.80 -31.07
N ARG A 58 -3.04 -12.08 -31.37
CA ARG A 58 -2.99 -10.62 -31.59
C ARG A 58 -2.64 -9.84 -30.35
N LYS A 59 -3.14 -10.24 -29.18
CA LYS A 59 -2.75 -9.64 -27.89
C LYS A 59 -1.25 -9.79 -27.64
N ALA A 60 -0.71 -11.01 -27.82
CA ALA A 60 0.73 -11.27 -27.70
C ALA A 60 1.54 -10.42 -28.69
N ARG A 61 1.17 -10.46 -29.97
CA ARG A 61 1.85 -9.73 -31.05
C ARG A 61 1.83 -8.22 -30.82
N THR A 62 0.70 -7.68 -30.39
CA THR A 62 0.58 -6.25 -30.07
C THR A 62 1.56 -5.88 -28.96
N SER A 63 1.61 -6.67 -27.91
CA SER A 63 2.52 -6.42 -26.79
C SER A 63 4.00 -6.55 -27.16
N ALA A 64 4.37 -7.49 -28.04
CA ALA A 64 5.74 -7.62 -28.51
C ALA A 64 6.18 -6.42 -29.36
N LEU A 65 5.36 -6.03 -30.34
CA LEU A 65 5.70 -4.98 -31.30
C LEU A 65 5.75 -3.58 -30.67
N PHE A 66 4.84 -3.29 -29.73
CA PHE A 66 4.75 -1.99 -29.07
C PHE A 66 5.43 -1.96 -27.70
N ARG A 67 5.96 -3.10 -27.24
CA ARG A 67 6.69 -3.25 -25.97
C ARG A 67 5.89 -2.71 -24.77
N THR A 68 4.60 -2.99 -24.77
CA THR A 68 3.65 -2.51 -23.75
C THR A 68 2.50 -3.50 -23.60
N ALA A 69 1.74 -3.40 -22.52
CA ALA A 69 0.53 -4.20 -22.38
C ALA A 69 -0.47 -3.84 -23.49
N SER A 70 -1.14 -4.83 -24.07
CA SER A 70 -2.10 -4.57 -25.17
C SER A 70 -3.23 -3.63 -24.73
N ALA A 71 -3.62 -3.66 -23.45
CA ALA A 71 -4.57 -2.73 -22.84
C ALA A 71 -4.14 -1.27 -22.90
N SER A 72 -2.83 -0.99 -22.79
CA SER A 72 -2.30 0.38 -22.77
C SER A 72 -2.52 1.10 -24.10
N LEU A 73 -2.63 0.36 -25.20
CA LEU A 73 -2.95 0.93 -26.51
C LEU A 73 -4.43 1.28 -26.67
N GLY A 74 -5.33 0.64 -25.93
CA GLY A 74 -6.78 0.91 -26.02
C GLY A 74 -7.16 2.35 -25.69
N ALA A 75 -6.46 2.97 -24.73
CA ALA A 75 -6.65 4.39 -24.41
C ALA A 75 -6.25 5.33 -25.57
N LEU A 76 -5.37 4.87 -26.46
CA LEU A 76 -4.82 5.64 -27.57
C LEU A 76 -5.45 5.28 -28.92
N SER A 77 -6.25 4.22 -29.01
CA SER A 77 -6.83 3.72 -30.26
C SER A 77 -8.34 3.95 -30.40
N GLY A 78 -8.95 4.74 -29.51
CA GLY A 78 -10.35 5.17 -29.61
C GLY A 78 -10.60 6.27 -30.66
N PRO A 79 -11.87 6.53 -31.06
CA PRO A 79 -12.17 7.51 -32.11
C PRO A 79 -11.60 8.89 -31.78
N GLY A 80 -10.81 9.45 -32.70
CA GLY A 80 -10.16 10.75 -32.53
C GLY A 80 -8.89 10.74 -31.66
N GLN A 81 -8.40 9.57 -31.23
CA GLN A 81 -7.14 9.43 -30.51
C GLN A 81 -5.94 9.27 -31.46
N ALA A 82 -4.73 9.49 -30.92
CA ALA A 82 -3.49 9.54 -31.70
C ALA A 82 -3.15 8.25 -32.46
N LEU A 83 -3.65 7.09 -32.02
CA LEU A 83 -3.43 5.78 -32.64
C LEU A 83 -4.76 5.16 -33.11
N TRP A 84 -5.69 5.99 -33.57
CA TRP A 84 -6.93 5.52 -34.18
C TRP A 84 -6.66 4.49 -35.29
N SER A 85 -7.44 3.39 -35.30
CA SER A 85 -7.31 2.27 -36.25
C SER A 85 -6.01 1.46 -36.20
N ILE A 86 -5.23 1.54 -35.11
CA ILE A 86 -3.98 0.78 -34.97
C ILE A 86 -4.17 -0.74 -35.13
N GLU A 87 -5.38 -1.24 -34.84
CA GLU A 87 -5.80 -2.62 -35.00
C GLU A 87 -5.69 -3.13 -36.45
N GLN A 88 -5.71 -2.24 -37.44
CA GLN A 88 -5.55 -2.57 -38.86
C GLN A 88 -4.08 -2.63 -39.30
N SER A 89 -3.15 -2.14 -38.48
CA SER A 89 -1.72 -2.17 -38.79
C SER A 89 -1.11 -3.56 -38.55
N ASN A 90 0.11 -3.79 -39.05
CA ASN A 90 0.91 -4.99 -38.77
C ASN A 90 0.21 -6.34 -39.03
N GLY A 91 -0.77 -6.36 -39.94
CA GLY A 91 -1.52 -7.57 -40.29
C GLY A 91 -2.61 -7.96 -39.27
N GLY A 92 -3.02 -7.05 -38.40
CA GLY A 92 -4.08 -7.26 -37.41
C GLY A 92 -3.54 -7.25 -35.97
N LEU A 93 -3.92 -6.22 -35.21
CA LEU A 93 -3.55 -6.05 -33.80
C LEU A 93 -4.79 -5.98 -32.89
N THR A 94 -4.55 -5.87 -31.59
CA THR A 94 -5.60 -5.80 -30.58
C THR A 94 -5.18 -4.91 -29.42
N SER A 95 -6.06 -3.98 -29.05
CA SER A 95 -5.83 -2.88 -28.12
C SER A 95 -6.53 -3.06 -26.76
N PHE A 96 -6.88 -4.28 -26.37
CA PHE A 96 -7.52 -4.57 -25.08
C PHE A 96 -6.79 -5.66 -24.30
N ALA A 97 -7.10 -5.78 -23.01
CA ALA A 97 -6.29 -6.51 -22.02
C ALA A 97 -6.11 -8.00 -22.29
N GLY A 98 -5.01 -8.55 -21.76
CA GLY A 98 -4.60 -9.95 -21.91
C GLY A 98 -3.28 -10.14 -22.65
N GLY A 99 -2.69 -9.09 -23.23
CA GLY A 99 -1.33 -9.10 -23.80
C GLY A 99 -0.33 -8.43 -22.85
N LEU A 100 0.82 -9.09 -22.62
CA LEU A 100 1.90 -8.58 -21.76
C LEU A 100 3.28 -8.80 -22.42
N PRO A 101 4.18 -7.80 -22.43
CA PRO A 101 5.54 -7.98 -22.91
C PRO A 101 6.37 -8.81 -21.93
N LEU A 102 7.29 -9.62 -22.47
CA LEU A 102 8.33 -10.31 -21.74
C LEU A 102 9.62 -9.52 -21.92
N VAL A 103 10.20 -9.03 -20.82
CA VAL A 103 11.40 -8.18 -20.85
C VAL A 103 12.51 -8.76 -19.98
N ASP A 104 13.78 -8.59 -20.36
CA ASP A 104 14.91 -8.90 -19.47
C ASP A 104 15.14 -7.80 -18.43
N ARG A 105 16.09 -8.03 -17.52
CA ARG A 105 16.50 -7.05 -16.48
C ARG A 105 16.98 -5.70 -17.04
N ASN A 106 17.40 -5.66 -18.30
CA ASN A 106 17.86 -4.43 -18.95
C ASN A 106 16.74 -3.72 -19.73
N GLY A 107 15.50 -4.23 -19.67
CA GLY A 107 14.35 -3.70 -20.39
C GLY A 107 14.31 -4.09 -21.87
N ASN A 108 15.12 -5.06 -22.31
CA ASN A 108 15.04 -5.57 -23.68
C ASN A 108 13.83 -6.49 -23.79
N CYS A 109 12.96 -6.22 -24.77
CA CYS A 109 11.84 -7.11 -25.11
C CYS A 109 12.39 -8.43 -25.66
N LEU A 110 12.04 -9.53 -25.01
CA LEU A 110 12.37 -10.90 -25.41
C LEU A 110 11.23 -11.53 -26.20
N GLY A 111 10.01 -11.04 -25.99
CA GLY A 111 8.78 -11.59 -26.54
C GLY A 111 7.55 -11.04 -25.85
N ALA A 112 6.43 -11.75 -25.96
CA ALA A 112 5.21 -11.41 -25.26
C ALA A 112 4.29 -12.62 -25.09
N ILE A 113 3.37 -12.49 -24.14
CA ILE A 113 2.28 -13.43 -23.88
C ILE A 113 0.97 -12.77 -24.27
N GLY A 114 0.05 -13.55 -24.80
CA GLY A 114 -1.33 -13.15 -25.01
C GLY A 114 -2.27 -14.24 -24.53
N VAL A 115 -3.24 -13.86 -23.70
CA VAL A 115 -4.28 -14.75 -23.18
C VAL A 115 -5.64 -14.25 -23.63
N SER A 116 -6.49 -15.20 -24.04
CA SER A 116 -7.86 -14.91 -24.42
C SER A 116 -8.80 -16.07 -24.12
N GLY A 117 -10.02 -15.77 -23.70
CA GLY A 117 -11.08 -16.77 -23.48
C GLY A 117 -11.90 -16.51 -22.23
N ALA A 118 -11.47 -15.57 -21.39
CA ALA A 118 -12.18 -15.13 -20.19
C ALA A 118 -12.49 -13.62 -20.27
N THR A 119 -12.83 -13.00 -19.14
CA THR A 119 -12.94 -11.53 -19.07
C THR A 119 -11.57 -10.88 -19.24
N ALA A 120 -11.53 -9.60 -19.63
CA ALA A 120 -10.30 -8.85 -19.83
C ALA A 120 -9.37 -8.88 -18.58
N ALA A 121 -9.94 -8.77 -17.38
CA ALA A 121 -9.19 -8.80 -16.13
C ALA A 121 -8.65 -10.21 -15.80
N GLU A 122 -9.40 -11.26 -16.12
CA GLU A 122 -8.98 -12.65 -15.92
C GLU A 122 -7.89 -13.05 -16.92
N ASP A 123 -8.04 -12.68 -18.19
CA ASP A 123 -7.02 -12.88 -19.23
C ASP A 123 -5.69 -12.24 -18.81
N GLU A 124 -5.73 -11.00 -18.31
CA GLU A 124 -4.53 -10.29 -17.84
C GLU A 124 -3.91 -10.95 -16.58
N SER A 125 -4.75 -11.44 -15.67
CA SER A 125 -4.31 -12.19 -14.48
C SER A 125 -3.61 -13.50 -14.85
N ILE A 126 -4.16 -14.24 -15.81
CA ILE A 126 -3.55 -15.47 -16.33
C ILE A 126 -2.26 -15.14 -17.09
N ALA A 127 -2.25 -14.08 -17.90
CA ALA A 127 -1.05 -13.62 -18.60
C ALA A 127 0.09 -13.32 -17.62
N ARG A 128 -0.20 -12.66 -16.47
CA ARG A 128 0.78 -12.45 -15.40
C ARG A 128 1.31 -13.75 -14.79
N ALA A 129 0.45 -14.75 -14.62
CA ALA A 129 0.85 -16.05 -14.09
C ALA A 129 1.74 -16.83 -15.06
N CYS A 130 1.43 -16.83 -16.36
CA CYS A 130 2.32 -17.39 -17.38
C CYS A 130 3.71 -16.78 -17.26
N ALA A 131 3.72 -15.47 -17.18
CA ALA A 131 4.88 -14.64 -17.26
C ALA A 131 5.78 -14.82 -16.00
N SER A 132 5.22 -15.22 -14.84
CA SER A 132 5.98 -15.42 -13.59
C SER A 132 6.83 -16.69 -13.58
N ALA A 133 6.68 -17.55 -14.60
CA ALA A 133 7.51 -18.73 -14.81
C ALA A 133 8.95 -18.41 -15.25
N LEU A 134 9.25 -17.18 -15.67
CA LEU A 134 10.61 -16.80 -16.02
C LEU A 134 11.51 -16.88 -14.80
N ALA A 135 12.61 -17.63 -14.93
CA ALA A 135 13.68 -17.72 -13.94
C ALA A 135 14.11 -16.31 -13.48
N PRO A 136 14.66 -16.15 -12.26
CA PRO A 136 14.91 -14.84 -11.62
C PRO A 136 15.78 -13.85 -12.44
N ASP A 137 16.39 -14.27 -13.55
CA ASP A 137 17.17 -13.43 -14.47
C ASP A 137 16.34 -12.65 -15.51
N ILE A 138 15.02 -12.88 -15.62
CA ILE A 138 14.16 -12.19 -16.59
C ILE A 138 12.85 -11.83 -15.88
N SER A 139 12.78 -10.60 -15.37
CA SER A 139 11.61 -10.10 -14.67
C SER A 139 10.57 -9.58 -15.64
N LEU A 140 9.33 -10.05 -15.52
CA LEU A 140 8.18 -9.30 -15.98
C LEU A 140 8.21 -7.89 -15.43
N GLU A 141 7.72 -6.93 -16.20
CA GLU A 141 7.46 -5.59 -15.70
C GLU A 141 6.54 -5.63 -14.45
N LYS A 142 7.14 -5.71 -13.26
CA LYS A 142 7.04 -4.55 -12.41
C LYS A 142 8.09 -3.61 -12.96
N LYS A 143 7.69 -2.42 -13.42
CA LYS A 143 8.58 -1.27 -13.36
C LYS A 143 9.18 -1.24 -11.95
N HIS A 144 10.35 -1.82 -11.75
CA HIS A 144 11.39 -1.04 -11.13
C HIS A 144 11.95 -0.15 -12.25
N MET A 145 11.14 0.84 -12.67
CA MET A 145 11.72 2.18 -12.54
C MET A 145 12.27 2.15 -11.14
N LYS A 146 13.60 2.16 -10.96
CA LYS A 146 14.19 2.43 -9.65
C LYS A 146 13.38 3.62 -9.16
N GLN A 147 12.42 3.36 -8.26
CA GLN A 147 11.55 4.41 -7.79
C GLN A 147 12.55 5.33 -7.12
N ALA A 148 12.66 6.56 -7.64
CA ALA A 148 13.75 7.44 -7.26
C ALA A 148 13.84 7.40 -5.74
N SER A 149 15.04 7.10 -5.21
CA SER A 149 15.19 6.94 -3.77
C SER A 149 14.59 8.17 -3.09
N LYS A 150 13.60 7.93 -2.22
CA LYS A 150 12.93 8.98 -1.46
C LYS A 150 13.58 9.08 -0.10
N ARG A 151 13.66 10.29 0.42
CA ARG A 151 14.02 10.56 1.81
C ARG A 151 12.77 10.47 2.65
N ILE A 152 12.69 9.47 3.53
CA ILE A 152 11.45 9.14 4.24
C ILE A 152 11.68 9.24 5.74
N LEU A 153 10.92 10.09 6.42
CA LEU A 153 10.86 10.10 7.87
C LEU A 153 9.70 9.24 8.35
N VAL A 154 9.99 8.25 9.19
CA VAL A 154 8.99 7.43 9.90
C VAL A 154 9.06 7.77 11.39
N THR A 155 7.98 8.32 11.95
CA THR A 155 7.89 8.55 13.41
C THR A 155 7.39 7.31 14.14
N GLY A 156 7.78 7.12 15.41
CA GLY A 156 7.35 5.94 16.17
C GLY A 156 7.94 4.63 15.66
N ALA A 157 9.16 4.67 15.11
CA ALA A 157 9.82 3.51 14.52
C ALA A 157 10.43 2.52 15.53
N GLY A 158 10.23 2.75 16.84
CA GLY A 158 10.82 1.92 17.89
C GLY A 158 10.20 0.51 17.99
N SER A 159 8.98 0.32 17.51
CA SER A 159 8.28 -0.97 17.54
C SER A 159 7.13 -1.03 16.52
N GLY A 160 6.46 -2.18 16.42
CA GLY A 160 5.24 -2.36 15.64
C GLY A 160 5.37 -1.93 14.17
N PHE A 161 4.32 -1.35 13.62
CA PHE A 161 4.26 -0.93 12.22
C PHE A 161 5.38 0.03 11.82
N GLY A 162 5.69 1.03 12.64
CA GLY A 162 6.72 2.01 12.33
C GLY A 162 8.08 1.37 12.10
N ARG A 163 8.45 0.38 12.93
CA ARG A 163 9.71 -0.35 12.79
C ARG A 163 9.74 -1.17 11.49
N GLU A 164 8.71 -1.98 11.27
CA GLU A 164 8.64 -2.88 10.11
C GLU A 164 8.63 -2.11 8.79
N VAL A 165 7.87 -1.00 8.73
CA VAL A 165 7.82 -0.13 7.54
C VAL A 165 9.17 0.54 7.30
N ALA A 166 9.83 1.07 8.34
CA ALA A 166 11.14 1.70 8.20
C ALA A 166 12.20 0.72 7.66
N LEU A 167 12.24 -0.51 8.18
CA LEU A 167 13.16 -1.55 7.73
C LEU A 167 12.89 -1.95 6.28
N ARG A 168 11.62 -2.13 5.89
CA ARG A 168 11.27 -2.51 4.51
C ARG A 168 11.54 -1.42 3.50
N LEU A 169 11.27 -0.16 3.85
CA LEU A 169 11.61 0.98 2.99
C LEU A 169 13.13 1.08 2.81
N ALA A 170 13.92 0.85 3.86
CA ALA A 170 15.37 0.80 3.76
C ALA A 170 15.86 -0.38 2.90
N ALA A 171 15.26 -1.56 3.04
CA ALA A 171 15.54 -2.74 2.22
C ALA A 171 15.24 -2.51 0.73
N LYS A 172 14.28 -1.64 0.42
CA LYS A 172 13.98 -1.19 -0.94
C LYS A 172 14.91 -0.10 -1.47
N GLY A 173 15.87 0.35 -0.67
CA GLY A 173 16.91 1.30 -1.07
C GLY A 173 16.55 2.77 -0.89
N HIS A 174 15.50 3.09 -0.12
CA HIS A 174 15.17 4.46 0.25
C HIS A 174 16.09 5.01 1.35
N GLU A 175 16.23 6.34 1.40
CA GLU A 175 16.92 7.03 2.48
C GLU A 175 15.97 7.21 3.67
N VAL A 176 15.96 6.25 4.59
CA VAL A 176 15.01 6.24 5.71
C VAL A 176 15.62 6.84 6.97
N ILE A 177 14.90 7.80 7.55
CA ILE A 177 15.11 8.32 8.91
C ILE A 177 14.05 7.66 9.82
N ALA A 178 14.47 6.74 10.67
CA ALA A 178 13.63 6.11 11.68
C ALA A 178 13.67 6.92 12.99
N GLY A 179 12.61 7.68 13.25
CA GLY A 179 12.42 8.45 14.49
C GLY A 179 11.89 7.57 15.62
N VAL A 180 12.66 7.42 16.68
CA VAL A 180 12.29 6.65 17.88
C VAL A 180 12.14 7.56 19.10
N GLN A 181 11.23 7.25 20.01
CA GLN A 181 10.88 8.17 21.10
C GLN A 181 12.02 8.34 22.12
N ILE A 182 12.68 7.23 22.48
CA ILE A 182 13.67 7.19 23.55
C ILE A 182 15.04 6.73 23.05
N THR A 183 16.12 7.25 23.66
CA THR A 183 17.50 6.93 23.27
C THR A 183 17.84 5.43 23.26
N PRO A 184 17.36 4.59 24.20
CA PRO A 184 17.64 3.15 24.14
C PRO A 184 17.16 2.47 22.85
N GLN A 185 16.01 2.89 22.31
CA GLN A 185 15.47 2.37 21.05
C GLN A 185 16.38 2.70 19.85
N VAL A 186 17.20 3.76 19.95
CA VAL A 186 18.14 4.13 18.87
C VAL A 186 19.16 3.03 18.69
N THR A 187 19.76 2.57 19.80
CA THR A 187 20.78 1.53 19.77
C THR A 187 20.18 0.20 19.31
N GLU A 188 19.03 -0.18 19.84
CA GLU A 188 18.33 -1.43 19.50
C GLU A 188 18.00 -1.51 18.00
N LEU A 189 17.40 -0.45 17.45
CA LEU A 189 17.01 -0.45 16.03
C LEU A 189 18.21 -0.37 15.09
N ARG A 190 19.31 0.30 15.48
CA ARG A 190 20.56 0.30 14.71
C ARG A 190 21.16 -1.10 14.65
N GLN A 191 21.25 -1.79 15.78
CA GLN A 191 21.77 -3.17 15.82
C GLN A 191 20.94 -4.12 14.97
N LEU A 192 19.61 -3.97 15.00
CA LEU A 192 18.72 -4.75 14.14
C LEU A 192 18.97 -4.43 12.66
N ALA A 193 19.04 -3.15 12.28
CA ALA A 193 19.33 -2.76 10.89
C ALA A 193 20.69 -3.28 10.41
N ASP A 194 21.73 -3.19 11.25
CA ASP A 194 23.08 -3.70 10.96
C ASP A 194 23.05 -5.23 10.75
N SER A 195 22.30 -5.96 11.57
CA SER A 195 22.15 -7.43 11.44
C SER A 195 21.45 -7.85 10.14
N LEU A 196 20.70 -6.93 9.52
CA LEU A 196 19.98 -7.12 8.27
C LEU A 196 20.72 -6.49 7.07
N ASP A 197 21.92 -5.93 7.27
CA ASP A 197 22.70 -5.18 6.26
C ASP A 197 21.90 -4.01 5.64
N LEU A 198 21.11 -3.31 6.45
CA LEU A 198 20.25 -2.20 6.03
C LEU A 198 20.86 -0.85 6.39
N LYS A 199 20.93 0.05 5.40
CA LYS A 199 21.25 1.45 5.64
C LYS A 199 20.04 2.20 6.19
N LEU A 200 19.95 2.30 7.51
CA LEU A 200 18.88 2.99 8.22
C LEU A 200 19.45 4.08 9.13
N ARG A 201 19.05 5.34 8.92
CA ARG A 201 19.38 6.42 9.87
C ARG A 201 18.38 6.38 11.01
N VAL A 202 18.82 5.97 12.20
CA VAL A 202 17.96 5.97 13.40
C VAL A 202 18.26 7.21 14.24
N GLU A 203 17.22 7.98 14.57
CA GLU A 203 17.33 9.23 15.34
C GLU A 203 16.36 9.24 16.51
N LYS A 204 16.77 9.86 17.62
CA LYS A 204 15.86 10.15 18.72
C LYS A 204 14.93 11.30 18.29
N LEU A 205 13.64 11.02 18.27
CA LEU A 205 12.57 11.96 17.94
C LEU A 205 11.33 11.65 18.79
N ASP A 206 11.24 12.31 19.94
CA ASP A 206 10.00 12.42 20.70
C ASP A 206 9.19 13.57 20.10
N ILE A 207 8.12 13.23 19.38
CA ILE A 207 7.31 14.23 18.69
C ILE A 207 6.63 15.21 19.64
N THR A 208 6.48 14.89 20.93
CA THR A 208 5.92 15.80 21.95
C THR A 208 6.95 16.82 22.44
N SER A 209 8.24 16.59 22.18
CA SER A 209 9.31 17.53 22.52
C SER A 209 9.51 18.58 21.44
N ALA A 210 9.24 19.85 21.75
CA ALA A 210 9.45 20.98 20.84
C ALA A 210 10.89 21.08 20.33
N ARG A 211 11.88 20.74 21.19
CA ARG A 211 13.29 20.71 20.82
C ARG A 211 13.58 19.66 19.76
N ASP A 212 13.02 18.46 19.91
CA ASP A 212 13.22 17.38 18.95
C ASP A 212 12.53 17.69 17.62
N ARG A 213 11.33 18.27 17.64
CA ARG A 213 10.65 18.77 16.42
C ARG A 213 11.52 19.79 15.69
N ALA A 214 12.06 20.78 16.43
CA ALA A 214 12.94 21.80 15.88
C ALA A 214 14.25 21.23 15.30
N TYR A 215 14.79 20.16 15.89
CA TYR A 215 15.93 19.44 15.34
C TYR A 215 15.55 18.68 14.06
N ALA A 216 14.41 18.00 14.06
CA ALA A 216 13.92 17.22 12.92
C ALA A 216 13.63 18.09 11.68
N TRP A 217 13.13 19.31 11.85
CA TRP A 217 12.87 20.23 10.73
C TRP A 217 14.14 20.67 9.98
N GLN A 218 15.33 20.38 10.48
CA GLN A 218 16.57 20.62 9.74
C GLN A 218 16.83 19.54 8.68
N TRP A 219 16.11 18.41 8.74
CA TRP A 219 16.28 17.30 7.81
C TRP A 219 15.45 17.53 6.54
N GLN A 220 16.03 17.16 5.40
CA GLN A 220 15.35 17.21 4.12
C GLN A 220 14.68 15.87 3.85
N ILE A 221 13.35 15.87 3.71
CA ILE A 221 12.54 14.68 3.50
C ILE A 221 11.58 14.87 2.32
N ASP A 222 11.28 13.81 1.60
CA ASP A 222 10.29 13.79 0.52
C ASP A 222 8.95 13.25 1.03
N VAL A 223 8.99 12.31 1.98
CA VAL A 223 7.80 11.70 2.59
C VAL A 223 7.88 11.73 4.11
N LEU A 224 6.80 12.17 4.75
CA LEU A 224 6.58 12.06 6.20
C LEU A 224 5.53 10.99 6.48
N LEU A 225 5.91 9.92 7.17
CA LEU A 225 4.98 8.95 7.75
C LEU A 225 4.79 9.26 9.25
N ASN A 226 3.69 9.93 9.55
CA ASN A 226 3.21 10.19 10.91
C ASN A 226 2.61 8.92 11.50
N ASN A 227 3.46 8.08 12.10
CA ASN A 227 3.08 6.81 12.70
C ASN A 227 3.08 6.83 14.24
N ALA A 228 3.85 7.73 14.87
CA ALA A 228 3.86 7.87 16.33
C ALA A 228 2.46 8.15 16.88
N GLY A 229 2.05 7.34 17.85
CA GLY A 229 0.78 7.48 18.53
C GLY A 229 0.65 6.50 19.68
N ASP A 230 -0.17 6.88 20.65
CA ASP A 230 -0.50 6.11 21.85
C ASP A 230 -2.00 5.81 21.88
N ALA A 231 -2.42 4.92 22.76
CA ALA A 231 -3.82 4.64 22.97
C ALA A 231 -4.14 4.46 24.44
N GLU A 232 -5.22 5.11 24.86
CA GLU A 232 -5.77 5.10 26.20
C GLU A 232 -7.23 4.63 26.14
N THR A 233 -7.59 3.73 27.06
CA THR A 233 -8.93 3.14 27.12
C THR A 233 -9.57 3.27 28.48
N GLY A 234 -10.87 2.98 28.48
CA GLY A 234 -11.77 3.02 29.61
C GLY A 234 -12.99 3.90 29.32
N ALA A 235 -13.94 3.89 30.24
CA ALA A 235 -15.17 4.65 30.12
C ALA A 235 -14.87 6.14 29.90
N ILE A 236 -15.36 6.68 28.79
CA ILE A 236 -15.10 8.07 28.39
C ILE A 236 -15.65 9.10 29.37
N ALA A 237 -16.68 8.71 30.13
CA ALA A 237 -17.28 9.54 31.18
C ALA A 237 -16.39 9.67 32.42
N GLU A 238 -15.35 8.83 32.55
CA GLU A 238 -14.61 8.63 33.80
C GLU A 238 -13.10 8.73 33.66
N ILE A 239 -12.56 8.57 32.44
CA ILE A 239 -11.13 8.66 32.18
C ILE A 239 -10.58 10.02 32.67
N PRO A 240 -9.47 10.04 33.43
CA PRO A 240 -8.85 11.28 33.85
C PRO A 240 -8.47 12.18 32.67
N MET A 241 -8.75 13.48 32.81
CA MET A 241 -8.58 14.44 31.72
C MET A 241 -7.12 14.70 31.36
N ASP A 242 -6.18 14.50 32.27
CA ASP A 242 -4.75 14.55 32.01
C ASP A 242 -4.29 13.42 31.10
N ILE A 243 -4.79 12.19 31.30
CA ILE A 243 -4.55 11.04 30.42
C ILE A 243 -5.10 11.30 29.03
N LEU A 244 -6.36 11.74 28.94
CA LEU A 244 -6.99 12.07 27.65
C LEU A 244 -6.23 13.19 26.92
N ARG A 245 -5.84 14.26 27.63
CA ARG A 245 -5.03 15.35 27.06
C ARG A 245 -3.67 14.86 26.60
N GLY A 246 -3.01 13.99 27.35
CA GLY A 246 -1.72 13.40 26.97
C GLY A 246 -1.83 12.61 25.66
N GLN A 247 -2.88 11.80 25.52
CA GLN A 247 -3.12 11.07 24.27
C GLN A 247 -3.40 12.03 23.09
N PHE A 248 -4.16 13.12 23.31
CA PHE A 248 -4.37 14.14 22.28
C PHE A 248 -3.09 14.89 21.92
N GLU A 249 -2.23 15.17 22.90
CA GLU A 249 -0.93 15.78 22.68
C GLU A 249 -0.09 14.93 21.73
N THR A 250 0.06 13.63 21.99
CA THR A 250 0.80 12.74 21.09
C THR A 250 0.09 12.57 19.74
N ASN A 251 -1.16 12.13 19.74
CA ASN A 251 -1.84 11.67 18.53
C ASN A 251 -2.27 12.79 17.58
N VAL A 252 -2.48 14.00 18.11
CA VAL A 252 -3.10 15.11 17.36
C VAL A 252 -2.13 16.28 17.29
N PHE A 253 -1.84 16.94 18.41
CA PHE A 253 -1.14 18.23 18.40
C PHE A 253 0.33 18.08 17.97
N ALA A 254 1.08 17.17 18.58
CA ALA A 254 2.47 16.91 18.24
C ALA A 254 2.66 16.45 16.80
N ASN A 255 1.78 15.56 16.32
CA ASN A 255 1.77 15.10 14.93
C ASN A 255 1.51 16.26 13.95
N LEU A 256 0.52 17.11 14.26
CA LEU A 256 0.21 18.29 13.45
C LEU A 256 1.37 19.30 13.44
N GLU A 257 1.93 19.63 14.60
CA GLU A 257 3.05 20.57 14.69
C GLU A 257 4.27 20.10 13.92
N LEU A 258 4.65 18.82 14.08
CA LEU A 258 5.75 18.22 13.33
C LEU A 258 5.49 18.34 11.83
N THR A 259 4.27 17.99 11.40
CA THR A 259 3.83 18.06 10.01
C THR A 259 3.93 19.48 9.46
N GLN A 260 3.41 20.48 10.18
CA GLN A 260 3.43 21.88 9.75
C GLN A 260 4.85 22.39 9.47
N GLY A 261 5.84 22.00 10.26
CA GLY A 261 7.23 22.38 10.01
C GLY A 261 7.82 21.75 8.74
N PHE A 262 7.45 20.52 8.39
CA PHE A 262 7.85 19.90 7.12
C PHE A 262 7.03 20.40 5.92
N VAL A 263 5.75 20.73 6.12
CA VAL A 263 4.88 21.33 5.09
C VAL A 263 5.51 22.62 4.55
N ARG A 264 6.08 23.48 5.40
CA ARG A 264 6.77 24.70 4.97
C ARG A 264 7.85 24.41 3.92
N GLN A 265 8.67 23.39 4.17
CA GLN A 265 9.71 22.97 3.24
C GLN A 265 9.14 22.34 1.96
N MET A 266 8.06 21.56 2.08
CA MET A 266 7.37 20.92 0.95
C MET A 266 6.71 21.95 0.02
N VAL A 267 6.15 23.02 0.58
CA VAL A 267 5.53 24.13 -0.16
C VAL A 267 6.57 24.86 -1.01
N GLU A 268 7.76 25.13 -0.47
CA GLU A 268 8.84 25.81 -1.21
C GLU A 268 9.26 25.05 -2.48
N ARG A 269 9.30 23.71 -2.42
CA ARG A 269 9.63 22.84 -3.56
C ARG A 269 8.42 22.38 -4.38
N ARG A 270 7.20 22.75 -3.95
CA ARG A 270 5.91 22.29 -4.50
C ARG A 270 5.81 20.77 -4.71
N GLN A 271 6.39 20.02 -3.77
CA GLN A 271 6.47 18.57 -3.83
C GLN A 271 6.64 17.98 -2.43
N GLY A 272 5.88 16.94 -2.14
CA GLY A 272 6.04 16.14 -0.94
C GLY A 272 4.86 15.21 -0.71
N LYS A 273 5.00 14.31 0.25
CA LYS A 273 3.92 13.43 0.68
C LYS A 273 3.86 13.32 2.20
N ILE A 274 2.65 13.40 2.74
CA ILE A 274 2.36 13.23 4.15
C ILE A 274 1.39 12.08 4.29
N VAL A 275 1.73 11.11 5.13
CA VAL A 275 0.90 9.95 5.40
C VAL A 275 0.66 9.86 6.90
N PHE A 276 -0.60 9.84 7.31
CA PHE A 276 -0.97 9.65 8.71
C PHE A 276 -1.40 8.21 8.96
N VAL A 277 -0.82 7.56 9.95
CA VAL A 277 -1.32 6.28 10.46
C VAL A 277 -2.44 6.56 11.44
N SER A 278 -3.64 6.53 10.90
CA SER A 278 -4.90 6.64 11.64
C SER A 278 -5.25 5.26 12.22
N SER A 279 -6.52 4.87 12.18
CA SER A 279 -7.04 3.56 12.56
C SER A 279 -8.45 3.42 12.02
N ILE A 280 -8.99 2.20 12.00
CA ILE A 280 -10.44 2.02 11.94
C ILE A 280 -11.16 2.80 13.06
N ALA A 281 -10.52 2.98 14.22
CA ALA A 281 -11.03 3.81 15.32
C ALA A 281 -11.13 5.31 15.00
N GLY A 282 -10.53 5.78 13.90
CA GLY A 282 -10.73 7.13 13.37
C GLY A 282 -12.00 7.28 12.52
N LEU A 283 -12.67 6.16 12.23
CA LEU A 283 -13.85 6.10 11.36
C LEU A 283 -15.06 5.45 12.04
N LEU A 284 -14.83 4.68 13.11
CA LEU A 284 -15.81 4.02 13.96
C LEU A 284 -15.52 4.32 15.43
N THR A 285 -16.58 4.34 16.24
CA THR A 285 -16.47 4.51 17.69
C THR A 285 -17.05 3.32 18.43
N GLY A 286 -16.27 2.74 19.34
CA GLY A 286 -16.68 1.66 20.23
C GLY A 286 -16.73 2.08 21.71
N PRO A 287 -17.51 1.37 22.54
CA PRO A 287 -17.46 1.52 23.99
C PRO A 287 -16.04 1.34 24.53
N PHE A 288 -15.69 2.08 25.58
CA PHE A 288 -14.38 2.06 26.25
C PHE A 288 -13.16 2.43 25.40
N THR A 289 -13.32 2.67 24.11
CA THR A 289 -12.25 3.22 23.24
C THR A 289 -12.50 4.68 22.88
N GLY A 290 -13.47 5.33 23.51
CA GLY A 290 -13.92 6.69 23.17
C GLY A 290 -12.79 7.72 23.14
N ALA A 291 -11.86 7.66 24.09
CA ALA A 291 -10.72 8.59 24.12
C ALA A 291 -9.82 8.39 22.90
N TYR A 292 -9.40 7.14 22.63
CA TYR A 292 -8.61 6.79 21.45
C TYR A 292 -9.33 7.13 20.14
N CYS A 293 -10.59 6.72 20.00
CA CYS A 293 -11.45 7.03 18.85
C CYS A 293 -11.52 8.54 18.60
N ALA A 294 -11.75 9.35 19.63
CA ALA A 294 -11.81 10.80 19.50
C ALA A 294 -10.50 11.38 18.94
N SER A 295 -9.35 10.92 19.43
CA SER A 295 -8.04 11.37 18.91
C SER A 295 -7.81 10.99 17.45
N LYS A 296 -8.24 9.78 17.03
CA LYS A 296 -8.08 9.32 15.64
C LYS A 296 -9.10 9.96 14.69
N HIS A 297 -10.31 10.27 15.14
CA HIS A 297 -11.27 11.08 14.37
C HIS A 297 -10.74 12.51 14.16
N ALA A 298 -10.16 13.12 15.19
CA ALA A 298 -9.51 14.43 15.05
C ALA A 298 -8.35 14.37 14.03
N LEU A 299 -7.54 13.31 14.07
CA LEU A 299 -6.47 13.09 13.10
C LEU A 299 -6.97 12.90 11.66
N GLU A 300 -8.06 12.14 11.46
CA GLU A 300 -8.71 11.99 10.14
C GLU A 300 -9.17 13.33 9.59
N SER A 301 -9.84 14.14 10.41
CA SER A 301 -10.33 15.46 10.00
C SER A 301 -9.19 16.40 9.63
N ILE A 302 -8.10 16.39 10.40
CA ILE A 302 -6.88 17.17 10.10
C ILE A 302 -6.26 16.70 8.77
N ALA A 303 -6.10 15.39 8.58
CA ALA A 303 -5.53 14.85 7.35
C ALA A 303 -6.38 15.18 6.12
N GLU A 304 -7.71 15.17 6.25
CA GLU A 304 -8.64 15.49 5.18
C GLU A 304 -8.60 16.99 4.83
N ALA A 305 -8.52 17.87 5.83
CA ALA A 305 -8.29 19.30 5.62
C ALA A 305 -6.96 19.55 4.90
N LEU A 306 -5.86 18.99 5.40
CA LEU A 306 -4.53 19.12 4.78
C LEU A 306 -4.50 18.57 3.35
N HIS A 307 -5.23 17.49 3.05
CA HIS A 307 -5.35 16.96 1.70
C HIS A 307 -5.92 17.99 0.73
N MET A 308 -6.98 18.69 1.13
CA MET A 308 -7.61 19.72 0.31
C MET A 308 -6.77 20.99 0.22
N GLU A 309 -6.26 21.47 1.36
CA GLU A 309 -5.49 22.71 1.46
C GLU A 309 -4.13 22.63 0.76
N LEU A 310 -3.48 21.46 0.80
CA LEU A 310 -2.12 21.32 0.27
C LEU A 310 -2.06 20.89 -1.20
N ALA A 311 -3.20 20.56 -1.81
CA ALA A 311 -3.29 20.12 -3.20
C ALA A 311 -2.74 21.16 -4.19
N GLU A 312 -3.01 22.45 -3.97
CA GLU A 312 -2.52 23.52 -4.85
C GLU A 312 -0.99 23.66 -4.85
N PHE A 313 -0.33 23.17 -3.79
CA PHE A 313 1.13 23.16 -3.62
C PHE A 313 1.77 21.86 -4.11
N GLY A 314 1.02 20.94 -4.72
CA GLY A 314 1.58 19.67 -5.22
C GLY A 314 1.98 18.69 -4.12
N ILE A 315 1.46 18.86 -2.90
CA ILE A 315 1.74 17.99 -1.77
C ILE A 315 0.60 16.98 -1.62
N GLN A 316 0.96 15.70 -1.54
CA GLN A 316 0.00 14.62 -1.38
C GLN A 316 -0.24 14.33 0.10
N VAL A 317 -1.49 14.13 0.49
CA VAL A 317 -1.85 13.68 1.84
C VAL A 317 -2.72 12.44 1.74
N ALA A 318 -2.43 11.44 2.57
CA ALA A 318 -3.21 10.21 2.70
C ALA A 318 -3.26 9.74 4.15
N THR A 319 -4.26 8.94 4.48
CA THR A 319 -4.37 8.18 5.72
C THR A 319 -4.24 6.69 5.45
N ILE A 320 -3.67 6.00 6.43
CA ILE A 320 -3.67 4.56 6.53
C ILE A 320 -4.49 4.22 7.75
N ASN A 321 -5.45 3.30 7.60
CA ASN A 321 -6.41 2.98 8.65
C ASN A 321 -6.29 1.49 9.01
N PRO A 322 -5.34 1.11 9.88
CA PRO A 322 -5.27 -0.27 10.34
C PRO A 322 -6.51 -0.65 11.16
N GLY A 323 -7.05 -1.81 10.86
CA GLY A 323 -7.98 -2.56 11.68
C GLY A 323 -7.27 -3.30 12.83
N PRO A 324 -7.86 -4.39 13.34
CA PRO A 324 -7.31 -5.13 14.47
C PRO A 324 -6.13 -6.01 14.04
N TYR A 325 -4.89 -5.53 14.13
CA TYR A 325 -3.69 -6.30 13.80
C TYR A 325 -2.86 -6.67 15.03
N SER A 326 -2.32 -7.89 15.04
CA SER A 326 -1.55 -8.46 16.15
C SER A 326 -0.14 -7.88 16.24
N THR A 327 -0.03 -6.67 16.78
CA THR A 327 1.24 -5.96 17.03
C THR A 327 1.58 -5.83 18.53
N GLY A 328 0.71 -6.34 19.40
CA GLY A 328 0.73 -6.08 20.85
C GLY A 328 0.26 -4.68 21.25
N PHE A 329 -0.14 -3.83 20.29
CA PHE A 329 -0.73 -2.51 20.55
C PHE A 329 -2.13 -2.63 21.17
N ASN A 330 -3.00 -3.45 20.56
CA ASN A 330 -4.39 -3.61 20.99
C ASN A 330 -4.50 -4.17 22.41
N ASP A 331 -3.67 -5.13 22.76
CA ASP A 331 -3.68 -5.77 24.08
C ASP A 331 -3.22 -4.77 25.15
N ARG A 332 -2.10 -4.07 24.93
CA ARG A 332 -1.63 -3.01 25.84
C ARG A 332 -2.65 -1.90 26.01
N MET A 333 -3.27 -1.48 24.91
CA MET A 333 -4.33 -0.48 24.90
C MET A 333 -5.49 -0.88 25.82
N MET A 334 -5.92 -2.15 25.82
CA MET A 334 -7.00 -2.65 26.69
C MET A 334 -6.64 -2.77 28.17
N GLU A 335 -5.37 -2.54 28.55
CA GLU A 335 -4.93 -2.59 29.93
C GLU A 335 -4.69 -1.22 30.55
N THR A 336 -4.66 -0.14 29.77
CA THR A 336 -4.24 1.17 30.28
C THR A 336 -5.19 1.73 31.34
N TRP A 337 -6.47 1.37 31.30
CA TRP A 337 -7.45 1.75 32.33
C TRP A 337 -7.04 1.34 33.75
N LYS A 338 -6.26 0.26 33.90
CA LYS A 338 -5.80 -0.25 35.20
C LYS A 338 -4.93 0.75 35.96
N SER A 339 -4.31 1.71 35.26
CA SER A 339 -3.42 2.71 35.84
C SER A 339 -4.15 3.81 36.62
N TRP A 340 -5.43 4.03 36.34
CA TRP A 340 -6.21 5.13 36.92
C TRP A 340 -7.54 4.69 37.55
N TYR A 341 -8.03 3.51 37.21
CA TYR A 341 -9.29 3.02 37.72
C TYR A 341 -9.25 2.72 39.23
N ASP A 342 -10.34 3.05 39.89
CA ASP A 342 -10.57 2.85 41.31
C ASP A 342 -12.04 2.47 41.50
N PRO A 343 -12.35 1.21 41.89
CA PRO A 343 -13.74 0.74 42.02
C PRO A 343 -14.52 1.45 43.13
N GLN A 344 -13.87 2.22 44.00
CA GLN A 344 -14.56 3.04 45.00
C GLN A 344 -14.99 4.42 44.47
N LYS A 345 -14.35 4.89 43.39
CA LYS A 345 -14.59 6.22 42.81
C LYS A 345 -15.34 6.15 41.48
N HIS A 346 -15.15 5.07 40.73
CA HIS A 346 -15.66 4.92 39.38
C HIS A 346 -16.85 3.97 39.34
N PHE A 347 -17.85 4.32 38.54
CA PHE A 347 -19.14 3.65 38.44
C PHE A 347 -19.27 2.71 37.24
N THR A 348 -18.43 2.83 36.22
CA THR A 348 -18.42 1.86 35.12
C THR A 348 -17.55 0.67 35.51
N ASP A 349 -18.03 -0.54 35.26
CA ASP A 349 -17.24 -1.74 35.45
C ASP A 349 -16.35 -1.98 34.22
N HIS A 350 -15.03 -2.00 34.44
CA HIS A 350 -14.03 -2.32 33.42
C HIS A 350 -13.51 -3.75 33.57
N ALA A 351 -14.00 -4.50 34.57
CA ALA A 351 -13.61 -5.90 34.75
C ALA A 351 -13.95 -6.72 33.50
N GLY A 352 -12.95 -7.41 32.97
CA GLY A 352 -13.12 -8.22 31.76
C GLY A 352 -13.04 -7.44 30.44
N LEU A 353 -12.70 -6.14 30.46
CA LEU A 353 -12.35 -5.41 29.25
C LEU A 353 -11.20 -6.14 28.54
N LYS A 354 -11.49 -6.65 27.35
CA LYS A 354 -10.54 -7.33 26.48
C LYS A 354 -10.78 -6.86 25.06
N PHE A 355 -9.75 -6.97 24.24
CA PHE A 355 -9.88 -6.61 22.84
C PHE A 355 -10.93 -7.53 22.18
N PRO A 356 -12.01 -6.98 21.58
CA PRO A 356 -13.19 -7.78 21.25
C PRO A 356 -13.12 -8.48 19.90
N PHE A 357 -12.07 -8.22 19.11
CA PHE A 357 -11.93 -8.72 17.74
C PHE A 357 -10.78 -9.72 17.60
N GLU A 358 -10.92 -10.65 16.66
CA GLU A 358 -9.79 -11.43 16.14
C GLU A 358 -8.76 -10.47 15.54
N GLN A 359 -7.49 -10.74 15.84
CA GLN A 359 -6.38 -9.92 15.37
C GLN A 359 -5.70 -10.59 14.17
N TYR A 360 -5.56 -9.84 13.08
CA TYR A 360 -4.96 -10.31 11.83
C TYR A 360 -3.43 -10.24 11.89
N ASP A 361 -2.78 -10.99 11.00
CA ASP A 361 -1.33 -10.88 10.76
C ASP A 361 -0.99 -9.46 10.25
N PRO A 362 -0.06 -8.74 10.90
CA PRO A 362 0.31 -7.39 10.48
C PRO A 362 0.97 -7.31 9.08
N GLU A 363 1.41 -8.42 8.49
CA GLU A 363 2.13 -8.47 7.21
C GLU A 363 1.40 -7.71 6.09
N GLU A 364 0.10 -7.98 5.90
CA GLU A 364 -0.67 -7.32 4.82
C GLU A 364 -0.74 -5.80 5.02
N MET A 365 -0.86 -5.36 6.27
CA MET A 365 -0.94 -3.94 6.60
C MET A 365 0.42 -3.28 6.42
N VAL A 366 1.50 -3.92 6.88
CA VAL A 366 2.87 -3.42 6.65
C VAL A 366 3.17 -3.29 5.17
N ALA A 367 2.84 -4.32 4.37
CA ALA A 367 3.02 -4.29 2.93
C ALA A 367 2.25 -3.13 2.29
N LYS A 368 0.99 -2.93 2.70
CA LYS A 368 0.17 -1.80 2.22
C LYS A 368 0.70 -0.45 2.70
N MET A 369 1.24 -0.34 3.90
CA MET A 369 1.87 0.89 4.39
C MET A 369 3.06 1.29 3.53
N VAL A 370 3.93 0.33 3.22
CA VAL A 370 5.07 0.54 2.32
C VAL A 370 4.58 0.99 0.94
N GLU A 371 3.57 0.32 0.36
CA GLU A 371 2.97 0.71 -0.91
C GLU A 371 2.43 2.15 -0.90
N VAL A 372 1.67 2.53 0.14
CA VAL A 372 1.10 3.87 0.27
C VAL A 372 2.19 4.92 0.43
N VAL A 373 3.26 4.64 1.18
CA VAL A 373 4.39 5.56 1.34
C VAL A 373 5.14 5.75 0.03
N GLU A 374 5.34 4.68 -0.74
CA GLU A 374 6.07 4.72 -2.01
C GLU A 374 5.27 5.36 -3.15
N ALA A 375 3.96 5.10 -3.24
CA ALA A 375 3.16 5.51 -4.38
C ALA A 375 3.15 7.03 -4.59
N ASP A 376 3.18 7.45 -5.85
CA ASP A 376 2.87 8.83 -6.24
C ASP A 376 1.40 8.87 -6.66
N GLY A 377 0.53 9.36 -5.77
CA GLY A 377 -0.92 9.24 -5.85
C GLY A 377 -1.48 8.05 -5.05
N GLY A 378 -2.77 7.75 -5.26
CA GLY A 378 -3.49 6.68 -4.57
C GLY A 378 -4.77 7.18 -3.88
N ALA A 379 -5.41 6.29 -3.13
CA ALA A 379 -6.58 6.64 -2.34
C ALA A 379 -6.20 7.50 -1.13
N PHE A 380 -7.08 8.44 -0.76
CA PHE A 380 -6.92 9.22 0.47
C PHE A 380 -6.97 8.30 1.70
N ARG A 381 -8.00 7.45 1.85
CA ARG A 381 -8.11 6.47 2.95
C ARG A 381 -7.66 5.08 2.48
N ASN A 382 -6.80 4.44 3.28
CA ASN A 382 -6.27 3.10 3.00
C ASN A 382 -6.57 2.17 4.19
N LEU A 383 -7.83 1.71 4.27
CA LEU A 383 -8.33 0.83 5.32
C LEU A 383 -8.08 -0.64 4.98
N LEU A 384 -7.44 -1.35 5.91
CA LEU A 384 -7.33 -2.80 5.90
C LEU A 384 -7.64 -3.38 7.29
N PRO A 385 -8.19 -4.60 7.37
CA PRO A 385 -8.61 -5.44 6.25
C PRO A 385 -9.77 -4.86 5.42
N ALA A 386 -9.83 -5.19 4.12
CA ALA A 386 -10.72 -4.52 3.17
C ALA A 386 -12.23 -4.65 3.50
N HIS A 387 -12.65 -5.74 4.15
CA HIS A 387 -14.06 -5.95 4.50
C HIS A 387 -14.58 -4.92 5.53
N PHE A 388 -13.70 -4.27 6.30
CA PHE A 388 -14.11 -3.21 7.21
C PHE A 388 -14.57 -1.94 6.48
N VAL A 389 -14.25 -1.76 5.20
CA VAL A 389 -14.72 -0.61 4.41
C VAL A 389 -16.25 -0.56 4.39
N ASP A 390 -16.91 -1.69 4.16
CA ASP A 390 -18.37 -1.73 4.09
C ASP A 390 -19.01 -1.58 5.48
N ILE A 391 -18.35 -2.11 6.52
CA ILE A 391 -18.77 -1.92 7.92
C ILE A 391 -18.75 -0.44 8.29
N VAL A 392 -17.66 0.26 8.00
CA VAL A 392 -17.52 1.72 8.23
C VAL A 392 -18.60 2.50 7.51
N LYS A 393 -18.80 2.22 6.20
CA LYS A 393 -19.82 2.90 5.40
C LYS A 393 -21.23 2.63 5.88
N HIS A 394 -21.50 1.44 6.43
CA HIS A 394 -22.78 1.10 7.01
C HIS A 394 -23.01 1.85 8.32
N ASP A 395 -22.06 1.82 9.26
CA ASP A 395 -22.19 2.53 10.55
C ASP A 395 -22.40 4.04 10.37
N GLN A 396 -21.65 4.66 9.47
CA GLN A 396 -21.77 6.10 9.18
C GLN A 396 -23.12 6.46 8.54
N ARG A 397 -23.71 5.54 7.78
CA ARG A 397 -25.05 5.73 7.19
C ARG A 397 -26.13 5.57 8.25
N ASP A 398 -25.97 4.57 9.10
CA ASP A 398 -26.91 4.24 10.16
C ASP A 398 -26.90 5.27 11.29
N ALA A 399 -25.81 6.02 11.45
CA ALA A 399 -25.70 7.10 12.42
C ALA A 399 -26.81 8.17 12.28
N TRP A 400 -27.37 8.36 11.07
CA TRP A 400 -28.45 9.34 10.82
C TRP A 400 -29.83 8.86 11.27
N THR A 401 -30.03 7.55 11.42
CA THR A 401 -31.32 6.93 11.78
C THR A 401 -31.31 6.28 13.16
N ARG A 402 -30.12 6.16 13.77
CA ARG A 402 -29.92 5.64 15.13
C ARG A 402 -30.78 6.42 16.13
N GLN A 403 -31.60 5.69 16.89
CA GLN A 403 -32.41 6.28 17.95
C GLN A 403 -31.55 6.55 19.18
N GLN A 404 -31.91 7.57 19.96
CA GLN A 404 -31.33 7.80 21.27
C GLN A 404 -31.74 6.64 22.19
N SER A 405 -30.74 6.05 22.87
CA SER A 405 -30.91 4.90 23.76
C SER A 405 -31.49 5.26 25.11
#